data_AF-A0A418M254-F1
#
_entry.id   AF-A0A418M254-F1
#
_cell.length_a   1.000
_cell.length_b   1.000
_cell.length_c   1.000
_cell.angle_alpha   90.00
_cell.angle_beta   90.00
_cell.angle_gamma   90.00
#
_symmetry.space_group_name_H-M   'P 1'
#
loop_
_entity.id
_entity.type
_entity.pdbx_description
1 polymer ?
#
loop_
_entity_poly.entity_id
_entity_poly.type
_entity_poly.pdbx_seq_one_letter_code
_entity_poly.pdbx_strand_id
1 'polypeptide(L)'
;MAELTENIPYKHFYTVQERDDLSRKLAEQQLKKVELEDEKKAVTSDYKAKIDSVQSSINLLSRDVINGYTTKMVLARKTKDFDRKVWVYTHPDTEEEIKTVPLTGADLQMEVELTEEELTEETTEMATDQTAEDDEPGEPTEEAEPVQEQPQESEDDAWNRLSEADPDYQQDVQEMSKRSPKRRKK
;
A
#
# COMPACT_ATOMS: atom_id res chain seq x y z
N MET A 1 24.29 50.45 55.18
CA MET A 1 25.40 50.33 54.21
C MET A 1 24.81 49.74 52.94
N ALA A 2 25.11 50.31 51.77
CA ALA A 2 24.58 49.82 50.50
C ALA A 2 25.50 48.72 49.97
N GLU A 3 24.95 47.52 49.75
CA GLU A 3 25.65 46.43 49.07
C GLU A 3 25.68 46.72 47.57
N LEU A 4 26.87 46.93 47.00
CA LEU A 4 27.07 46.96 45.55
C LEU A 4 27.34 45.53 45.06
N THR A 5 26.51 45.05 44.15
CA THR A 5 26.73 43.79 43.41
C THR A 5 27.12 44.10 41.96
N GLU A 6 28.26 43.57 41.51
CA GLU A 6 28.70 43.60 40.12
C GLU A 6 28.94 42.18 39.60
N ASN A 7 28.63 41.95 38.31
CA ASN A 7 28.82 40.65 37.67
C ASN A 7 30.26 40.52 37.16
N ILE A 8 31.02 39.56 37.68
CA ILE A 8 32.38 39.24 37.25
C ILE A 8 32.39 37.85 36.61
N PRO A 9 33.07 37.65 35.46
CA PRO A 9 33.19 36.34 34.84
C PRO A 9 33.99 35.37 35.73
N TYR A 10 33.40 34.21 36.03
CA TYR A 10 33.99 33.15 36.86
C TYR A 10 34.09 31.84 36.07
N LYS A 11 35.22 31.13 36.24
CA LYS A 11 35.43 29.82 35.65
C LYS A 11 35.10 28.74 36.68
N HIS A 12 33.92 28.14 36.56
CA HIS A 12 33.50 27.02 37.39
C HIS A 12 34.17 25.72 36.94
N PHE A 13 34.60 24.92 37.90
CA PHE A 13 35.11 23.57 37.65
C PHE A 13 34.13 22.56 38.24
N TYR A 14 33.61 21.69 37.39
CA TYR A 14 32.63 20.70 37.82
C TYR A 14 33.23 19.72 38.81
N THR A 15 32.49 19.46 39.88
CA THR A 15 32.77 18.35 40.79
C THR A 15 32.50 17.02 40.09
N VAL A 16 33.00 15.92 40.66
CA VAL A 16 32.76 14.57 40.09
C VAL A 16 31.27 14.27 39.99
N GLN A 17 30.50 14.59 41.04
CA GLN A 17 29.04 14.39 41.06
C GLN A 17 28.32 15.19 39.98
N GLU A 18 28.67 16.47 39.81
CA GLU A 18 28.09 17.30 38.76
C GLU A 18 28.37 16.76 37.36
N ARG A 19 29.58 16.22 37.12
CA ARG A 19 29.91 15.58 35.84
C ARG A 19 29.11 14.31 35.62
N ASP A 20 28.93 13.50 36.65
CA ASP A 20 28.15 12.26 36.56
C ASP A 20 26.69 12.57 36.23
N ASP A 21 26.10 13.56 36.89
CA ASP A 21 24.73 14.02 36.62
C ASP A 21 24.58 14.59 35.21
N LEU A 22 25.55 15.40 34.75
CA LEU A 22 25.56 15.92 33.39
C LEU A 22 25.73 14.79 32.36
N SER A 23 26.52 13.77 32.67
CA SER A 23 26.74 12.63 31.78
C SER A 23 25.48 11.79 31.63
N ARG A 24 24.73 11.58 32.73
CA ARG A 24 23.42 10.92 32.70
C ARG A 24 22.41 11.71 31.88
N LYS A 25 22.29 13.02 32.13
CA LYS A 25 21.40 13.90 31.35
C LYS A 25 21.78 13.89 29.87
N LEU A 26 23.07 13.88 29.54
CA LEU A 26 23.53 13.80 28.15
C LEU A 26 23.12 12.48 27.50
N ALA A 27 23.29 11.36 28.21
CA ALA A 27 22.85 10.05 27.73
C ALA A 27 21.32 10.00 27.51
N GLU A 28 20.53 10.52 28.45
CA GLU A 28 19.07 10.64 28.32
C GLU A 28 18.65 11.49 27.12
N GLN A 29 19.26 12.66 26.93
CA GLN A 29 18.97 13.51 25.77
C GLN A 29 19.39 12.85 24.45
N GLN A 30 20.48 12.09 24.45
CA GLN A 30 20.91 11.35 23.27
C GLN A 30 19.93 10.24 22.90
N LEU A 31 19.44 9.48 23.88
CA LEU A 31 18.40 8.46 23.66
C LEU A 31 17.12 9.11 23.13
N LYS A 32 16.65 10.17 23.79
CA LYS A 32 15.46 10.91 23.36
C LYS A 32 15.60 11.46 21.94
N LYS A 33 16.79 11.91 21.55
CA LYS A 33 17.06 12.35 20.18
C LYS A 33 16.87 11.20 19.18
N VAL A 34 17.40 10.02 19.48
CA VAL A 34 17.27 8.83 18.60
C VAL A 34 15.80 8.43 18.47
N GLU A 35 15.06 8.37 19.58
CA GLU A 35 13.62 8.08 19.58
C GLU A 35 12.84 9.04 18.66
N LEU A 36 13.10 10.35 18.79
CA LEU A 36 12.47 11.36 17.94
C LEU A 36 12.88 11.26 16.46
N GLU A 37 14.10 10.84 16.17
CA GLU A 37 14.55 10.60 14.78
C GLU A 37 13.84 9.40 14.16
N ASP A 38 13.60 8.34 14.94
CA ASP A 38 12.88 7.16 14.47
C ASP A 38 11.37 7.41 14.33
N GLU A 39 10.75 8.16 15.25
CA GLU A 39 9.39 8.65 15.10
C GLU A 39 9.23 9.50 13.83
N LYS A 40 10.18 10.41 13.55
CA LYS A 40 10.18 11.22 12.33
C LYS A 40 10.24 10.34 11.07
N LYS A 41 11.08 9.29 11.05
CA LYS A 41 11.17 8.35 9.92
C LYS A 41 9.86 7.61 9.73
N ALA A 42 9.25 7.11 10.80
CA ALA A 42 7.96 6.42 10.75
C ALA A 42 6.86 7.31 10.16
N VAL A 43 6.72 8.54 10.68
CA VAL A 43 5.72 9.51 10.19
C VAL A 43 5.97 9.86 8.72
N THR A 44 7.24 10.04 8.33
CA THR A 44 7.61 10.34 6.93
C THR A 44 7.25 9.18 6.00
N SER A 45 7.49 7.94 6.43
CA SER A 45 7.10 6.73 5.70
C SER A 45 5.59 6.65 5.50
N ASP A 46 4.82 6.91 6.55
CA ASP A 46 3.34 6.91 6.49
C ASP A 46 2.81 7.96 5.51
N TYR A 47 3.35 9.18 5.54
CA TYR A 47 2.94 10.23 4.61
C TYR A 47 3.34 9.90 3.17
N LYS A 48 4.50 9.29 2.96
CA LYS A 48 4.91 8.81 1.63
C LYS A 48 3.92 7.77 1.10
N ALA A 49 3.55 6.78 1.91
CA ALA A 49 2.57 5.77 1.52
C ALA A 49 1.20 6.38 1.15
N LYS A 50 0.75 7.39 1.90
CA LYS A 50 -0.48 8.14 1.58
C LYS A 50 -0.40 8.90 0.26
N ILE A 51 0.73 9.57 0.00
CA ILE A 51 0.97 10.29 -1.26
C ILE A 51 0.97 9.30 -2.43
N ASP A 52 1.69 8.18 -2.31
CA ASP A 52 1.80 7.16 -3.35
C ASP A 52 0.43 6.53 -3.66
N SER A 53 -0.42 6.33 -2.64
CA SER A 53 -1.81 5.88 -2.81
C SER A 53 -2.67 6.87 -3.60
N VAL A 54 -2.61 8.16 -3.28
CA VAL A 54 -3.33 9.21 -4.02
C VAL A 54 -2.80 9.32 -5.45
N GLN A 55 -1.49 9.26 -5.64
CA GLN A 55 -0.87 9.30 -6.96
C GLN A 55 -1.31 8.12 -7.83
N SER A 56 -1.37 6.90 -7.26
CA SER A 56 -1.91 5.73 -7.95
C SER A 56 -3.36 5.94 -8.39
N SER A 57 -4.18 6.53 -7.52
CA SER A 57 -5.58 6.87 -7.84
C SER A 57 -5.69 7.90 -8.96
N ILE A 58 -4.84 8.94 -8.95
CA ILE A 58 -4.75 9.95 -10.02
C ILE A 58 -4.39 9.28 -11.35
N ASN A 59 -3.44 8.35 -11.34
CA ASN A 59 -3.01 7.64 -12.55
C ASN A 59 -4.12 6.78 -13.13
N LEU A 60 -4.90 6.08 -12.28
CA LEU A 60 -6.07 5.31 -12.71
C LEU A 60 -7.14 6.21 -13.34
N LEU A 61 -7.52 7.30 -12.66
CA LEU A 61 -8.49 8.27 -13.17
C LEU A 61 -8.01 8.91 -14.48
N SER A 62 -6.72 9.21 -14.60
CA SER A 62 -6.15 9.76 -15.83
C SER A 62 -6.30 8.79 -17.01
N ARG A 63 -6.11 7.48 -16.77
CA ARG A 63 -6.33 6.45 -17.81
C ARG A 63 -7.81 6.37 -18.20
N ASP A 64 -8.72 6.38 -17.23
CA ASP A 64 -10.15 6.36 -17.49
C ASP A 64 -10.59 7.58 -18.31
N VAL A 65 -10.05 8.77 -18.01
CA VAL A 65 -10.30 10.00 -18.78
C VAL A 65 -9.77 9.90 -20.21
N ILE A 66 -8.56 9.38 -20.41
CA ILE A 66 -7.97 9.20 -21.74
C ILE A 66 -8.77 8.18 -22.56
N ASN A 67 -9.18 7.07 -21.94
CA ASN A 67 -9.91 6.01 -22.61
C ASN A 67 -11.36 6.41 -22.93
N GLY A 68 -11.96 7.29 -22.12
CA GLY A 68 -13.35 7.72 -22.27
C GLY A 68 -14.39 6.70 -21.80
N TYR A 69 -13.97 5.61 -21.16
CA TYR A 69 -14.83 4.59 -20.56
C TYR A 69 -14.16 3.99 -19.32
N THR A 70 -14.98 3.41 -18.43
CA THR A 70 -14.51 2.69 -17.23
C THR A 70 -15.23 1.35 -17.11
N THR A 71 -14.49 0.29 -16.79
CA THR A 71 -15.05 -1.05 -16.64
C THR A 71 -15.48 -1.24 -15.20
N LYS A 72 -16.80 -1.21 -14.95
CA LYS A 72 -17.37 -1.52 -13.64
C LYS A 72 -18.01 -2.90 -13.66
N MET A 73 -17.81 -3.68 -12.60
CA MET A 73 -18.57 -4.90 -12.38
C MET A 73 -19.92 -4.51 -11.77
N VAL A 74 -21.00 -4.78 -12.49
CA VAL A 74 -22.38 -4.51 -12.05
C VAL A 74 -23.15 -5.82 -12.03
N LEU A 75 -23.97 -6.01 -11.00
CA LEU A 75 -24.92 -7.12 -10.93
C LEU A 75 -26.06 -6.85 -11.93
N ALA A 76 -26.01 -7.50 -13.09
CA ALA A 76 -27.03 -7.37 -14.11
C ALA A 76 -28.23 -8.28 -13.83
N ARG A 77 -29.45 -7.80 -14.08
CA ARG A 77 -30.66 -8.62 -14.10
C ARG A 77 -30.68 -9.40 -15.41
N LYS A 78 -30.74 -10.72 -15.33
CA LYS A 78 -30.76 -11.63 -16.49
C LYS A 78 -32.21 -12.04 -16.78
N THR A 79 -32.76 -11.66 -17.93
CA THR A 79 -34.14 -11.95 -18.32
C THR A 79 -34.16 -12.74 -19.64
N LYS A 80 -35.06 -13.73 -19.75
CA LYS A 80 -35.29 -14.48 -21.00
C LYS A 80 -36.26 -13.71 -21.90
N ASP A 81 -35.84 -13.40 -23.12
CA ASP A 81 -36.73 -12.92 -24.18
C ASP A 81 -36.94 -14.06 -25.19
N PHE A 82 -38.11 -14.70 -25.13
CA PHE A 82 -38.45 -15.83 -25.97
C PHE A 82 -38.76 -15.43 -27.42
N ASP A 83 -39.26 -14.21 -27.64
CA ASP A 83 -39.62 -13.72 -28.98
C ASP A 83 -38.35 -13.53 -29.82
N ARG A 84 -37.32 -12.93 -29.20
CA ARG A 84 -36.02 -12.68 -29.84
C ARG A 84 -35.05 -13.85 -29.69
N LYS A 85 -35.40 -14.83 -28.85
CA LYS A 85 -34.57 -16.00 -28.48
C LYS A 85 -33.20 -15.60 -27.91
N VAL A 86 -33.17 -14.59 -27.05
CA VAL A 86 -31.93 -14.09 -26.42
C VAL A 86 -32.09 -13.90 -24.90
N TRP A 87 -30.99 -14.09 -24.19
CA TRP A 87 -30.78 -13.58 -22.85
C TRP A 87 -30.44 -12.09 -22.90
N VAL A 88 -31.24 -11.27 -22.23
CA VAL A 88 -31.00 -9.84 -22.07
C VAL A 88 -30.46 -9.60 -20.66
N TYR A 89 -29.31 -8.95 -20.59
CA TYR A 89 -28.70 -8.50 -19.33
C TYR A 89 -28.96 -7.02 -19.16
N THR A 90 -29.83 -6.67 -18.22
CA THR A 90 -30.27 -5.30 -17.98
C THR A 90 -29.62 -4.75 -16.71
N HIS A 91 -29.20 -3.48 -16.75
CA HIS A 91 -28.75 -2.79 -15.54
C HIS A 91 -29.94 -2.62 -14.56
N PRO A 92 -29.79 -2.92 -13.26
CA PRO A 92 -30.90 -2.89 -12.31
C PRO A 92 -31.48 -1.48 -12.12
N ASP A 93 -30.64 -0.45 -12.12
CA ASP A 93 -31.08 0.92 -11.87
C ASP A 93 -31.47 1.73 -13.12
N THR A 94 -30.70 1.62 -14.21
CA THR A 94 -30.94 2.40 -15.44
C THR A 94 -31.82 1.68 -16.45
N GLU A 95 -32.08 0.39 -16.24
CA GLU A 95 -32.80 -0.48 -17.19
C GLU A 95 -32.16 -0.52 -18.60
N GLU A 96 -30.89 -0.12 -18.72
CA GLU A 96 -30.16 -0.17 -19.99
C GLU A 96 -29.69 -1.61 -20.30
N GLU A 97 -29.80 -2.00 -21.57
CA GLU A 97 -29.32 -3.30 -22.06
C GLU A 97 -27.78 -3.31 -22.13
N ILE A 98 -27.13 -4.08 -21.26
CA ILE A 98 -25.66 -4.17 -21.17
C ILE A 98 -25.13 -5.16 -22.19
N LYS A 99 -25.78 -6.31 -22.31
CA LYS A 99 -25.31 -7.43 -23.13
C LYS A 99 -26.48 -8.30 -23.56
N THR A 100 -26.38 -8.84 -24.77
CA THR A 100 -27.36 -9.77 -25.32
C THR A 100 -26.64 -11.04 -25.75
N VAL A 101 -27.12 -12.21 -25.31
CA VAL A 101 -26.53 -13.52 -25.62
C VAL A 101 -27.62 -14.42 -26.19
N PRO A 102 -27.41 -15.15 -27.29
CA PRO A 102 -28.41 -16.07 -27.82
C PRO A 102 -28.76 -17.16 -26.81
N LEU A 103 -30.05 -17.54 -26.74
CA LEU A 103 -30.50 -18.67 -25.92
C LEU A 103 -29.90 -19.98 -26.47
N THR A 104 -29.47 -20.86 -25.57
CA THR A 104 -29.08 -22.22 -25.94
C THR A 104 -30.32 -23.12 -26.08
N GLY A 105 -30.18 -24.29 -26.72
CA GLY A 105 -31.29 -25.23 -26.92
C GLY A 105 -31.96 -25.69 -25.63
N ALA A 106 -31.23 -25.73 -24.52
CA ALA A 106 -31.76 -26.02 -23.19
C ALA A 106 -32.57 -24.84 -22.62
N ASP A 107 -32.15 -23.60 -22.87
CA ASP A 107 -32.82 -22.40 -22.33
C ASP A 107 -34.18 -22.11 -22.98
N LEU A 108 -34.38 -22.63 -24.20
CA LEU A 108 -35.62 -22.55 -24.98
C LEU A 108 -36.74 -23.44 -24.44
N GLN A 109 -36.42 -24.34 -23.51
CA GLN A 109 -37.45 -25.09 -22.80
C GLN A 109 -38.21 -24.12 -21.88
N MET A 110 -39.53 -24.07 -22.04
CA MET A 110 -40.38 -23.35 -21.09
C MET A 110 -40.30 -24.09 -19.76
N GLU A 111 -40.02 -23.34 -18.69
CA GLU A 111 -40.22 -23.83 -17.34
C GLU A 111 -41.73 -24.09 -17.19
N VAL A 112 -42.11 -25.36 -17.16
CA VAL A 112 -43.45 -25.75 -16.78
C VAL A 112 -43.49 -25.55 -15.27
N GLU A 113 -44.26 -24.56 -14.79
CA GLU A 113 -44.57 -24.44 -13.37
C GLU A 113 -45.36 -25.68 -12.97
N LEU A 114 -44.66 -26.72 -12.52
CA LEU A 114 -45.27 -27.86 -11.88
C LEU A 114 -45.81 -27.37 -10.53
N THR A 115 -47.13 -27.21 -10.46
CA THR A 115 -47.83 -26.95 -9.20
C THR A 115 -47.56 -28.10 -8.23
N GLU A 116 -47.32 -27.79 -6.95
CA GLU A 116 -46.89 -28.74 -5.90
C GLU A 116 -47.75 -30.01 -5.77
N GLU A 117 -48.97 -30.03 -6.32
CA GLU A 117 -49.84 -31.20 -6.36
C GLU A 117 -49.30 -32.36 -7.22
N GLU A 118 -48.46 -32.12 -8.24
CA GLU A 118 -47.97 -33.18 -9.15
C GLU A 118 -46.64 -33.82 -8.73
N LEU A 119 -45.90 -33.23 -7.77
CA LEU A 119 -44.56 -33.71 -7.38
C LEU A 119 -44.55 -34.86 -6.36
N THR A 120 -45.69 -35.21 -5.78
CA THR A 120 -45.76 -36.18 -4.66
C THR A 120 -45.88 -37.65 -5.10
N GLU A 121 -46.09 -37.95 -6.38
CA GLU A 121 -46.39 -39.33 -6.82
C GLU A 121 -45.19 -40.11 -7.39
N GLU A 122 -44.02 -39.51 -7.63
CA GLU A 122 -42.98 -40.18 -8.47
C GLU A 122 -41.53 -40.19 -7.93
N THR A 123 -41.31 -40.12 -6.60
CA THR A 123 -39.95 -40.19 -6.02
C THR A 123 -39.75 -41.25 -4.92
N THR A 124 -40.53 -42.33 -4.93
CA THR A 124 -40.24 -43.52 -4.11
C THR A 124 -39.93 -44.69 -5.01
N GLU A 125 -38.64 -44.91 -5.28
CA GLU A 125 -38.00 -46.19 -5.66
C GLU A 125 -36.82 -45.90 -6.61
N MET A 126 -35.65 -45.58 -6.06
CA MET A 126 -34.32 -45.93 -6.60
C MET A 126 -33.25 -45.63 -5.54
N ALA A 127 -33.28 -46.42 -4.47
CA ALA A 127 -32.15 -46.56 -3.56
C ALA A 127 -31.49 -47.92 -3.83
N THR A 128 -30.41 -47.91 -4.62
CA THR A 128 -29.47 -49.02 -4.72
C THR A 128 -28.05 -48.47 -4.64
N ASP A 129 -27.55 -48.45 -3.41
CA ASP A 129 -26.34 -49.15 -2.98
C ASP A 129 -25.28 -49.40 -4.07
N GLN A 130 -24.19 -48.63 -4.04
CA GLN A 130 -22.87 -49.09 -4.47
C GLN A 130 -21.77 -48.49 -3.58
N THR A 131 -21.09 -49.44 -2.96
CA THR A 131 -19.92 -49.42 -2.09
C THR A 131 -18.65 -48.87 -2.75
N ALA A 132 -17.89 -48.13 -1.92
CA ALA A 132 -16.44 -48.10 -1.73
C ALA A 132 -15.49 -48.22 -2.95
N GLU A 133 -14.56 -47.28 -3.08
CA GLU A 133 -13.13 -47.58 -3.26
C GLU A 133 -12.25 -46.38 -2.86
N ASP A 134 -11.17 -46.73 -2.15
CA ASP A 134 -10.11 -45.89 -1.59
C ASP A 134 -9.45 -44.98 -2.64
N ASP A 135 -9.19 -43.72 -2.27
CA ASP A 135 -8.22 -42.87 -2.96
C ASP A 135 -7.28 -42.24 -1.92
N GLU A 136 -6.04 -42.72 -1.91
CA GLU A 136 -4.96 -42.24 -1.05
C GLU A 136 -4.58 -40.80 -1.42
N PRO A 137 -4.46 -39.86 -0.46
CA PRO A 137 -3.88 -38.56 -0.75
C PRO A 137 -2.36 -38.68 -0.88
N GLY A 138 -1.86 -38.70 -2.12
CA GLY A 138 -0.44 -38.57 -2.43
C GLY A 138 0.11 -37.23 -1.93
N GLU A 139 1.14 -37.29 -1.09
CA GLU A 139 1.91 -36.13 -0.65
C GLU A 139 2.71 -35.53 -1.82
N PRO A 140 2.58 -34.22 -2.13
CA PRO A 140 3.52 -33.56 -3.01
C PRO A 140 4.80 -33.26 -2.24
N THR A 141 5.86 -34.02 -2.52
CA THR A 141 7.25 -33.62 -2.26
C THR A 141 7.58 -32.40 -3.12
N GLU A 142 7.47 -31.20 -2.56
CA GLU A 142 8.11 -30.00 -3.10
C GLU A 142 9.61 -30.08 -2.81
N GLU A 143 10.38 -30.45 -3.83
CA GLU A 143 11.81 -30.20 -3.90
C GLU A 143 12.04 -28.69 -3.87
N ALA A 144 12.42 -28.16 -2.70
CA ALA A 144 12.86 -26.79 -2.56
C ALA A 144 14.15 -26.58 -3.37
N GLU A 145 14.06 -25.84 -4.47
CA GLU A 145 15.23 -25.36 -5.20
C GLU A 145 16.09 -24.48 -4.27
N PRO A 146 17.43 -24.61 -4.31
CA PRO A 146 18.31 -23.76 -3.54
C PRO A 146 18.21 -22.32 -4.04
N VAL A 147 17.67 -21.44 -3.19
CA VAL A 147 17.72 -19.99 -3.36
C VAL A 147 19.17 -19.59 -3.56
N GLN A 148 19.51 -19.18 -4.78
CA GLN A 148 20.80 -18.57 -5.08
C GLN A 148 20.89 -17.27 -4.29
N GLU A 149 21.71 -17.26 -3.23
CA GLU A 149 22.14 -16.05 -2.54
C GLU A 149 22.74 -15.09 -3.58
N GLN A 150 21.98 -14.06 -3.95
CA GLN A 150 22.56 -12.94 -4.65
C GLN A 150 23.54 -12.25 -3.69
N PRO A 151 24.76 -11.90 -4.16
CA PRO A 151 25.72 -11.18 -3.34
C PRO A 151 25.07 -9.87 -2.88
N GLN A 152 24.87 -9.75 -1.57
CA GLN A 152 24.46 -8.50 -0.95
C GLN A 152 25.59 -7.49 -1.16
N GLU A 153 25.44 -6.62 -2.17
CA GLU A 153 26.26 -5.43 -2.28
C GLU A 153 26.03 -4.59 -1.00
N SER A 154 27.08 -4.47 -0.18
CA SER A 154 27.03 -3.68 1.04
C SER A 154 26.75 -2.21 0.70
N GLU A 155 25.75 -1.63 1.38
CA GLU A 155 25.30 -0.25 1.20
C GLU A 155 26.42 0.81 1.40
N ASP A 156 27.54 0.39 2.00
CA ASP A 156 28.72 1.23 2.25
C ASP A 156 29.49 1.60 0.95
N ASP A 157 29.38 0.82 -0.13
CA ASP A 157 30.08 1.11 -1.40
C ASP A 157 29.35 2.15 -2.27
N ALA A 158 28.05 2.36 -2.05
CA ALA A 158 27.26 3.32 -2.83
C ALA A 158 27.57 4.78 -2.46
N TRP A 159 27.92 5.05 -1.20
CA TRP A 159 28.20 6.41 -0.73
C TRP A 159 29.58 6.93 -1.15
N ASN A 160 30.56 6.04 -1.37
CA ASN A 160 31.91 6.43 -1.78
C ASN A 160 32.00 6.83 -3.25
N ARG A 161 31.08 6.38 -4.11
CA ARG A 161 31.05 6.77 -5.53
C ARG A 161 30.50 8.16 -5.78
N LEU A 162 29.72 8.72 -4.87
CA LEU A 162 29.07 10.03 -5.06
C LEU A 162 29.96 11.21 -4.60
N SER A 163 31.05 10.95 -3.88
CA SER A 163 31.98 12.01 -3.42
C SER A 163 33.05 12.41 -4.45
N GLU A 164 33.19 11.69 -5.57
CA GLU A 164 34.22 11.95 -6.58
C GLU A 164 33.70 12.70 -7.83
N ALA A 165 32.41 13.02 -7.92
CA ALA A 165 31.81 13.67 -9.09
C ALA A 165 31.23 15.04 -8.75
N ASP A 166 32.09 16.06 -8.64
CA ASP A 166 31.96 17.34 -9.38
C ASP A 166 32.96 18.39 -8.85
N PRO A 167 34.06 18.67 -9.58
CA PRO A 167 35.01 19.72 -9.19
C PRO A 167 34.41 21.14 -9.21
N ASP A 168 33.25 21.35 -9.84
CA ASP A 168 32.57 22.65 -9.89
C ASP A 168 31.85 23.02 -8.59
N TYR A 169 31.49 22.05 -7.73
CA TYR A 169 30.78 22.35 -6.48
C TYR A 169 31.63 23.15 -5.47
N GLN A 170 32.96 23.06 -5.56
CA GLN A 170 33.85 23.82 -4.68
C GLN A 170 33.94 25.32 -5.06
N GLN A 171 33.66 25.70 -6.31
CA GLN A 171 33.68 27.11 -6.72
C GLN A 171 32.48 27.90 -6.19
N ASP A 172 31.29 27.30 -6.19
CA ASP A 172 30.06 27.96 -5.73
C ASP A 172 30.07 28.27 -4.23
N VAL A 173 30.66 27.40 -3.42
CA VAL A 173 30.77 27.63 -1.96
C VAL A 173 31.70 28.81 -1.64
N GLN A 174 32.76 29.02 -2.44
CA GLN A 174 33.63 30.19 -2.28
C GLN A 174 32.97 31.51 -2.69
N GLU A 175 32.05 31.50 -3.66
CA GLU A 175 31.34 32.72 -4.06
C GLU A 175 30.29 33.18 -3.06
N MET A 176 29.61 32.24 -2.38
CA MET A 176 28.60 32.60 -1.37
C MET A 176 29.20 33.29 -0.13
N SER A 177 30.43 32.95 0.24
CA SER A 177 31.17 33.57 1.36
C SER A 177 31.44 35.08 1.13
N LYS A 178 31.53 35.53 -0.13
CA LYS A 178 31.87 36.93 -0.45
C LYS A 178 30.67 37.87 -0.37
N ARG A 179 29.43 37.37 -0.30
CA ARG A 179 28.23 38.21 -0.23
C ARG A 179 27.93 38.61 1.22
N SER A 180 28.70 39.58 1.72
CA SER A 180 28.43 40.22 3.02
C SER A 180 27.06 40.92 3.02
N PRO A 181 26.17 40.64 4.00
CA PRO A 181 24.85 41.26 4.06
C PRO A 181 24.98 42.74 4.45
N LYS A 182 24.56 43.63 3.55
CA LYS A 182 24.48 45.08 3.81
C LYS A 182 23.49 45.34 4.95
N ARG A 183 24.02 45.72 6.12
CA ARG A 183 23.23 46.20 7.27
C ARG A 183 22.43 47.44 6.85
N ARG A 184 21.10 47.30 6.75
CA ARG A 184 20.18 48.45 6.63
C ARG A 184 20.22 49.22 7.95
N LYS A 185 20.69 50.46 7.90
CA LYS A 185 20.59 51.41 9.03
C LYS A 185 19.13 51.89 9.13
N LYS A 186 18.62 51.88 10.36
CA LYS A 186 17.34 52.48 10.76
C LYS A 186 17.49 53.98 10.93
#